data_AF-A0A7X6XCE3-F1
#
_entry.id   AF-A0A7X6XCE3-F1
#
_cell.length_a   1.000
_cell.length_b   1.000
_cell.length_c   1.000
_cell.angle_alpha   90.00
_cell.angle_beta   90.00
_cell.angle_gamma   90.00
#
_symmetry.space_group_name_H-M   'P 1'
#
loop_
_entity.id
_entity.type
_entity.pdbx_description
1 polymer ?
#
loop_
_entity_poly.entity_id
_entity_poly.type
_entity_poly.pdbx_seq_one_letter_code
_entity_poly.pdbx_strand_id
1 'polypeptide(L)'
;IASFSLDDVELNKKYAILCYIGFLFLYPMTKKEIRSSSYMLFHINQGINLFIFDIIVFVICGILNSMFTKVYAYSSSTPILVSFICYMLYCLAIILSLYGVINTFNGKSRELPVIFNFNLIK
;
A
#
# COMPACT_ATOMS: atom_id res chain seq x y z
N ILE A 1 18.75 5.64 -1.65
CA ILE A 1 18.31 5.56 -0.24
C ILE A 1 18.28 7.00 0.25
N ALA A 2 17.10 7.53 0.59
CA ALA A 2 17.04 8.85 1.19
C ALA A 2 17.64 8.77 2.60
N SER A 3 18.58 9.66 2.93
CA SER A 3 19.19 9.76 4.25
C SER A 3 18.46 10.84 5.05
N PHE A 4 17.77 10.44 6.11
CA PHE A 4 17.09 11.32 7.06
C PHE A 4 17.86 11.34 8.39
N SER A 5 17.64 12.37 9.22
CA SER A 5 18.25 12.41 10.55
C SER A 5 17.71 11.27 11.42
N LEU A 6 18.56 10.71 12.28
CA LEU A 6 18.17 9.62 13.17
C LEU A 6 17.03 10.02 14.09
N ASP A 7 17.07 11.25 14.63
CA ASP A 7 16.03 11.78 15.51
C ASP A 7 14.66 11.85 14.83
N ASP A 8 14.60 12.27 13.56
CA ASP A 8 13.35 12.34 12.78
C ASP A 8 12.79 10.93 12.52
N VAL A 9 13.66 9.98 12.18
CA VAL A 9 13.28 8.57 11.99
C VAL A 9 12.72 7.99 13.28
N GLU A 10 13.40 8.15 14.42
CA GLU A 10 12.96 7.57 15.70
C GLU A 10 11.63 8.15 16.18
N LEU A 11 11.45 9.47 16.06
CA LEU A 11 10.22 10.16 16.45
C LEU A 11 9.00 9.69 15.65
N ASN A 12 9.19 9.47 14.34
CA ASN A 12 8.10 9.28 13.40
C ASN A 12 7.89 7.84 12.92
N LYS A 13 8.78 6.91 13.26
CA LYS A 13 8.78 5.51 12.79
C LYS A 13 7.41 4.83 12.88
N LYS A 14 6.70 4.99 14.00
CA LYS A 14 5.38 4.37 14.22
C LYS A 14 4.35 4.85 13.21
N TYR A 15 4.38 6.14 12.85
CA TYR A 15 3.47 6.73 11.88
C TYR A 15 3.86 6.36 10.44
N ALA A 16 5.16 6.24 10.16
CA ALA A 16 5.65 5.75 8.89
C ALA A 16 5.20 4.30 8.61
N ILE A 17 5.21 3.42 9.63
CA ILE A 17 4.72 2.03 9.50
C ILE A 17 3.23 2.02 9.13
N LEU A 18 2.40 2.87 9.74
CA LEU A 18 0.97 2.97 9.42
C LEU A 18 0.71 3.31 7.95
N CYS A 19 1.63 4.00 7.29
CA CYS A 19 1.45 4.37 5.88
C CYS A 19 1.38 3.14 4.95
N TYR A 20 1.92 1.99 5.36
CA TYR A 20 1.94 0.77 4.54
C TYR A 20 0.74 -0.16 4.78
N ILE A 21 -0.25 0.28 5.58
CA ILE A 21 -1.41 -0.53 5.95
C ILE A 21 -2.67 0.11 5.37
N GLY A 22 -3.04 -0.29 4.14
CA GLY A 22 -4.27 0.15 3.48
C GLY A 22 -4.48 1.67 3.53
N PHE A 23 -5.64 2.10 4.03
CA PHE A 23 -5.99 3.52 4.11
C PHE A 23 -5.38 4.26 5.32
N LEU A 24 -4.62 3.60 6.20
CA LEU A 24 -4.15 4.20 7.46
C LEU A 24 -3.13 5.33 7.26
N PHE A 25 -2.54 5.48 6.07
CA PHE A 25 -1.73 6.66 5.71
C PHE A 25 -2.51 7.99 5.83
N LEU A 26 -3.85 7.96 5.81
CA LEU A 26 -4.68 9.14 6.03
C LEU A 26 -4.50 9.73 7.43
N TYR A 27 -4.24 8.88 8.44
CA TYR A 27 -4.00 9.36 9.80
C TYR A 27 -2.79 10.33 9.88
N PRO A 28 -1.55 9.94 9.49
CA PRO A 28 -0.42 10.86 9.48
C PRO A 28 -0.62 12.03 8.50
N MET A 29 -1.39 11.86 7.42
CA MET A 29 -1.69 12.93 6.47
C MET A 29 -2.56 14.06 7.08
N THR A 30 -3.41 13.75 8.06
CA THR A 30 -4.25 14.76 8.75
C THR A 30 -3.52 15.56 9.83
N LYS A 31 -2.32 15.14 10.23
CA LYS A 31 -1.54 15.73 11.32
C LYS A 31 -0.44 16.64 10.79
N LYS A 32 -0.59 17.95 10.98
CA LYS A 32 0.33 18.96 10.41
C LYS A 32 1.75 18.81 10.97
N GLU A 33 1.86 18.50 12.26
CA GLU A 33 3.11 18.24 12.97
C GLU A 33 3.85 16.99 12.48
N ILE A 34 3.13 16.02 11.92
CA ILE A 34 3.74 14.82 11.32
C ILE A 34 4.22 15.13 9.90
N ARG A 35 3.46 15.94 9.16
CA ARG A 35 3.78 16.34 7.78
C ARG A 35 4.94 17.33 7.63
N SER A 36 5.42 17.94 8.70
CA SER A 36 6.62 18.80 8.64
C SER A 36 7.92 18.01 8.47
N SER A 37 7.89 16.69 8.66
CA SER A 37 9.03 15.80 8.49
C SER A 37 9.17 15.34 7.04
N SER A 38 10.36 15.53 6.44
CA SER A 38 10.67 15.00 5.10
C SER A 38 10.64 13.47 5.07
N TYR A 39 11.01 12.81 6.17
CA TYR A 39 10.87 11.36 6.34
C TYR A 39 9.41 10.91 6.25
N MET A 40 8.51 11.62 6.94
CA MET A 40 7.08 11.31 6.89
C MET A 40 6.46 11.60 5.52
N LEU A 41 6.84 12.69 4.85
CA LEU A 41 6.35 12.97 3.50
C LEU A 41 6.70 11.85 2.52
N PHE A 42 7.91 11.29 2.64
CA PHE A 42 8.30 10.11 1.86
C PHE A 42 7.38 8.91 2.13
N HIS A 43 7.18 8.54 3.39
CA HIS A 43 6.39 7.37 3.75
C HIS A 43 4.89 7.54 3.45
N ILE A 44 4.35 8.76 3.57
CA ILE A 44 2.97 9.06 3.16
C ILE A 44 2.82 8.89 1.64
N ASN A 45 3.74 9.42 0.82
CA ASN A 45 3.68 9.23 -0.63
C ASN A 45 3.76 7.74 -1.01
N GLN A 46 4.64 6.97 -0.37
CA GLN A 46 4.72 5.52 -0.60
C GLN A 46 3.44 4.79 -0.16
N GLY A 47 2.83 5.19 0.95
CA GLY A 47 1.54 4.66 1.41
C GLY A 47 0.40 4.95 0.44
N ILE A 48 0.35 6.17 -0.11
CA ILE A 48 -0.64 6.53 -1.14
C ILE A 48 -0.45 5.68 -2.39
N ASN A 49 0.80 5.50 -2.85
CA ASN A 49 1.08 4.68 -4.04
C ASN A 49 0.66 3.22 -3.83
N LEU A 50 0.91 2.64 -2.65
CA LEU A 50 0.44 1.31 -2.29
C LEU A 50 -1.09 1.23 -2.24
N PHE A 51 -1.76 2.22 -1.66
CA PHE A 51 -3.21 2.23 -1.57
C PHE A 51 -3.89 2.39 -2.94
N ILE A 52 -3.32 3.20 -3.84
CA ILE A 52 -3.77 3.29 -5.24
C ILE A 52 -3.61 1.94 -5.92
N PHE A 53 -2.48 1.25 -5.71
CA PHE A 53 -2.28 -0.10 -6.23
C PHE A 53 -3.34 -1.08 -5.69
N ASP A 54 -3.65 -1.04 -4.39
CA ASP A 54 -4.70 -1.86 -3.78
C ASP A 54 -6.07 -1.62 -4.41
N ILE A 55 -6.43 -0.35 -4.67
CA ILE A 55 -7.67 0.02 -5.35
C ILE A 55 -7.69 -0.53 -6.77
N ILE A 56 -6.60 -0.41 -7.53
CA ILE A 56 -6.50 -0.94 -8.89
C ILE A 56 -6.69 -2.46 -8.88
N VAL A 57 -6.02 -3.19 -7.99
CA VAL A 57 -6.19 -4.63 -7.83
C VAL A 57 -7.63 -4.97 -7.49
N PHE A 58 -8.24 -4.27 -6.53
CA PHE A 58 -9.63 -4.47 -6.15
C PHE A 58 -10.60 -4.29 -7.34
N VAL A 59 -10.42 -3.21 -8.13
CA VAL A 59 -11.26 -2.94 -9.29
C VAL A 59 -11.06 -4.00 -10.38
N ILE A 60 -9.83 -4.36 -10.71
CA ILE A 60 -9.52 -5.40 -11.71
C ILE A 60 -10.14 -6.74 -11.31
N CYS A 61 -9.91 -7.17 -10.06
CA CYS A 61 -10.48 -8.39 -9.53
C CYS A 61 -12.02 -8.34 -9.54
N GLY A 62 -12.61 -7.21 -9.17
CA GLY A 62 -14.07 -7.01 -9.22
C GLY A 62 -14.65 -7.15 -10.62
N ILE A 63 -14.00 -6.54 -11.63
CA ILE A 63 -14.40 -6.67 -13.03
C ILE A 63 -14.29 -8.12 -13.52
N LEU A 64 -13.15 -8.78 -13.26
CA LEU A 64 -12.94 -10.18 -13.66
C LEU A 64 -13.99 -11.10 -13.02
N ASN A 65 -14.25 -10.94 -11.72
CA ASN A 65 -15.26 -11.74 -11.05
C ASN A 65 -16.66 -11.44 -11.61
N SER A 66 -17.01 -10.18 -11.87
CA SER A 66 -18.31 -9.80 -12.46
C SER A 66 -18.54 -10.41 -13.85
N MET A 67 -17.49 -10.44 -14.69
CA MET A 67 -17.60 -10.98 -16.05
C MET A 67 -17.69 -12.50 -16.10
N PHE A 68 -16.96 -13.20 -15.22
CA PHE A 68 -16.75 -14.65 -15.34
C PHE A 68 -17.45 -15.48 -14.26
N THR A 69 -17.93 -14.86 -13.18
CA THR A 69 -18.67 -15.58 -12.13
C THR A 69 -20.11 -15.79 -12.54
N LYS A 70 -20.53 -17.04 -12.60
CA LYS A 70 -21.95 -17.39 -12.76
C LYS A 70 -22.60 -17.44 -11.40
N VAL A 71 -23.70 -16.71 -11.24
CA VAL A 71 -24.49 -16.67 -10.02
C VAL A 71 -25.75 -17.52 -10.21
N TYR A 72 -25.95 -18.45 -9.30
CA TYR A 72 -27.13 -19.31 -9.16
C TYR A 72 -27.89 -18.92 -7.89
N ALA A 73 -29.11 -19.45 -7.69
CA ALA A 73 -29.97 -19.08 -6.57
C ALA A 73 -29.32 -19.22 -5.18
N TYR A 74 -28.43 -20.21 -5.00
CA TYR A 74 -27.76 -20.50 -3.72
C TYR A 74 -26.25 -20.72 -3.85
N SER A 75 -25.67 -20.49 -5.03
CA SER A 75 -24.24 -20.72 -5.26
C SER A 75 -23.69 -19.79 -6.32
N SER A 76 -22.37 -19.60 -6.30
CA SER A 76 -21.65 -18.95 -7.37
C SER A 76 -20.51 -19.85 -7.83
N SER A 77 -20.18 -19.77 -9.12
CA SER A 77 -19.07 -20.51 -9.71
C SER A 77 -18.20 -19.56 -10.50
N THR A 78 -16.98 -19.33 -9.99
CA THR A 78 -15.94 -18.56 -10.66
C THR A 78 -14.91 -19.52 -11.25
N PRO A 79 -14.45 -19.32 -12.49
CA PRO A 79 -13.37 -20.12 -13.06
C PRO A 79 -12.11 -20.06 -12.18
N ILE A 80 -11.50 -21.22 -11.92
CA ILE A 80 -10.32 -21.34 -11.04
C ILE A 80 -9.20 -20.40 -11.47
N LEU A 81 -8.99 -20.22 -12.78
CA LEU A 81 -7.98 -19.31 -13.31
C LEU A 81 -8.21 -17.86 -12.87
N VAL A 82 -9.46 -17.39 -12.88
CA VAL A 82 -9.81 -16.02 -12.47
C VAL A 82 -9.56 -15.85 -10.97
N SER A 83 -10.02 -16.80 -10.16
CA SER A 83 -9.77 -16.79 -8.71
C SER A 83 -8.27 -16.83 -8.38
N PHE A 84 -7.50 -17.63 -9.11
CA PHE A 84 -6.06 -17.74 -8.95
C PHE A 84 -5.33 -16.44 -9.29
N ILE A 85 -5.67 -15.79 -10.41
CA ILE A 85 -5.09 -14.49 -10.79
C ILE A 85 -5.39 -13.44 -9.73
N CYS A 86 -6.64 -13.35 -9.27
CA CYS A 86 -7.04 -12.39 -8.24
C CYS A 86 -6.25 -12.64 -6.94
N TYR A 87 -6.13 -13.90 -6.52
CA TYR A 87 -5.37 -14.29 -5.34
C TYR A 87 -3.90 -13.88 -5.45
N MET A 88 -3.25 -14.13 -6.59
CA MET A 88 -1.85 -13.71 -6.82
C MET A 88 -1.66 -12.20 -6.74
N LEU A 89 -2.60 -11.41 -7.27
CA LEU A 89 -2.54 -9.94 -7.20
C LEU A 89 -2.66 -9.44 -5.74
N TYR A 90 -3.55 -10.03 -4.94
CA TYR A 90 -3.65 -9.70 -3.51
C TYR A 90 -2.40 -10.14 -2.73
N CYS A 91 -1.82 -11.30 -3.05
CA CYS A 91 -0.54 -11.70 -2.47
C CYS A 91 0.57 -10.70 -2.77
N LEU A 92 0.63 -10.19 -4.00
CA LEU A 92 1.60 -9.16 -4.38
C LEU A 92 1.41 -7.87 -3.56
N ALA A 93 0.17 -7.39 -3.39
CA ALA A 93 -0.15 -6.23 -2.54
C ALA A 93 0.35 -6.42 -1.10
N ILE A 94 0.11 -7.60 -0.51
CA ILE A 94 0.58 -7.93 0.84
C ILE A 94 2.12 -7.95 0.91
N ILE A 95 2.79 -8.53 -0.08
CA ILE A 95 4.26 -8.56 -0.14
C ILE A 95 4.84 -7.14 -0.19
N LEU A 96 4.22 -6.25 -0.96
CA LEU A 96 4.63 -4.84 -1.07
C LEU A 96 4.43 -4.09 0.25
N SER A 97 3.28 -4.29 0.91
CA SER A 97 3.02 -3.76 2.24
C SER A 97 4.09 -4.21 3.25
N LEU A 98 4.37 -5.52 3.32
CA LEU A 98 5.38 -6.08 4.22
C LEU A 98 6.78 -5.56 3.90
N TYR A 99 7.14 -5.43 2.63
CA TYR A 99 8.43 -4.84 2.23
C TYR A 99 8.56 -3.40 2.75
N GLY A 100 7.50 -2.59 2.63
CA GLY A 100 7.46 -1.23 3.18
C GLY A 100 7.63 -1.20 4.71
N VAL A 101 6.87 -2.05 5.41
CA VAL A 101 6.95 -2.17 6.88
C VAL A 101 8.35 -2.59 7.34
N ILE A 102 8.94 -3.63 6.74
CA ILE A 102 10.26 -4.16 7.13
C ILE A 102 11.35 -3.11 6.90
N ASN A 103 11.33 -2.40 5.78
CA ASN A 103 12.31 -1.35 5.53
C ASN A 103 12.16 -0.20 6.53
N THR A 104 10.93 0.21 6.82
CA THR A 104 10.62 1.29 7.77
C THR A 104 11.04 0.91 9.19
N PHE A 105 10.77 -0.33 9.61
CA PHE A 105 11.20 -0.85 10.91
C PHE A 105 12.73 -0.76 11.09
N ASN A 106 13.46 -1.07 10.01
CA ASN A 106 14.92 -0.94 9.94
C ASN A 106 15.42 0.50 9.75
N GLY A 107 14.54 1.51 9.83
CA GLY A 107 14.88 2.92 9.64
C GLY A 107 15.28 3.30 8.22
N LYS A 108 14.93 2.47 7.23
CA LYS A 108 15.29 2.66 5.82
C LYS A 108 14.10 3.21 5.04
N SER A 109 14.33 4.29 4.32
CA SER A 109 13.36 4.84 3.37
C SER A 109 13.70 4.36 1.96
N ARG A 110 13.04 3.27 1.56
CA ARG A 110 13.15 2.65 0.23
C ARG A 110 11.79 2.70 -0.46
N GLU A 111 11.83 2.99 -1.75
CA GLU A 111 10.64 2.94 -2.58
C GLU A 111 10.15 1.50 -2.71
N LEU A 112 8.83 1.33 -2.79
CA LEU A 112 8.23 0.03 -3.03
C LEU A 112 8.60 -0.46 -4.43
N PRO A 113 9.03 -1.72 -4.57
CA PRO A 113 9.36 -2.26 -5.88
C PRO A 113 8.08 -2.38 -6.72
N VAL A 114 8.17 -2.17 -8.04
CA VAL A 114 7.09 -2.46 -9.01
C VAL A 114 5.86 -1.53 -8.93
N ILE A 115 5.81 -0.53 -8.05
CA ILE A 115 4.73 0.46 -7.97
C ILE A 115 5.13 1.78 -8.66
N PHE A 116 4.15 2.51 -9.18
CA PHE A 116 4.34 3.89 -9.65
C PHE A 116 4.91 4.78 -8.54
N ASN A 117 5.91 5.61 -8.88
CA ASN A 117 6.55 6.55 -7.96
C ASN A 117 5.94 7.96 -8.07
N PHE A 118 4.65 8.10 -7.75
CA PHE A 118 4.05 9.43 -7.68
C PHE A 118 4.43 10.11 -6.37
N ASN A 119 4.96 11.34 -6.45
CA ASN A 119 5.18 12.23 -5.31
C ASN A 119 4.04 13.24 -5.27
N LEU A 120 2.95 12.89 -4.60
CA LEU A 120 1.73 13.70 -4.57
C LEU A 120 1.81 14.82 -3.53
N ILE A 121 2.57 14.60 -2.46
CA ILE A 121 2.79 15.59 -1.41
C ILE A 121 4.24 16.09 -1.51
N LYS A 122 4.39 17.41 -1.61
CA LYS A 122 5.65 18.14 -1.54
C LYS A 122 5.86 18.75 -0.16
#